data_AF-B9N830-F1
#
_entry.id   AF-B9N830-F1
#
_cell.length_a   1.000
_cell.length_b   1.000
_cell.length_c   1.000
_cell.angle_alpha   90.00
_cell.angle_beta   90.00
_cell.angle_gamma   90.00
#
_symmetry.space_group_name_H-M   'P 1'
#
loop_
_entity.id
_entity.type
_entity.pdbx_description
1 polymer ?
#
loop_
_entity_poly.entity_id
_entity_poly.type
_entity_poly.pdbx_seq_one_letter_code
_entity_poly.pdbx_strand_id
1 'polypeptide(L)'
;MISFTSHFALLILLSVLLLIIATCDAGCLWKPTRLNINNDLGPGLDLTIHCKSKNDDLGQHVVPSGGEYTIDFCSNFWRSTLFFCGLSWSGKFHWFDVYDASRDSSRCGNCNWTIHATGPCMDYYNYYTKEFVCYPWNDKAYLQ
;
A
#
# COMPACT_ATOMS: atom_id res chain seq x y z
N MET A 1 35.98 29.80 -26.13
CA MET A 1 35.92 29.10 -24.82
C MET A 1 34.50 28.89 -24.27
N ILE A 2 33.44 29.43 -24.87
CA ILE A 2 32.05 29.30 -24.37
C ILE A 2 31.35 28.01 -24.83
N SER A 3 31.76 27.44 -25.98
CA SER A 3 31.15 26.21 -26.54
C SER A 3 31.52 24.95 -25.75
N PHE A 4 32.80 24.79 -25.38
CA PHE A 4 33.27 23.61 -24.66
C PHE A 4 32.64 23.49 -23.26
N THR A 5 32.57 24.60 -22.50
CA THR A 5 31.97 24.60 -21.16
C THR A 5 30.48 24.25 -21.17
N SER A 6 29.74 24.65 -22.21
CA SER A 6 28.32 24.31 -22.38
C SER A 6 28.11 22.82 -22.68
N HIS A 7 28.97 22.20 -23.50
CA HIS A 7 28.91 20.76 -23.78
C HIS A 7 29.26 19.94 -22.54
N PHE A 8 30.30 20.34 -21.78
CA PHE A 8 30.64 19.69 -20.51
C PHE A 8 29.51 19.82 -19.48
N ALA A 9 28.87 20.99 -19.37
CA ALA A 9 27.73 21.19 -18.49
C ALA A 9 26.53 20.31 -18.89
N LEU A 10 26.23 20.19 -20.19
CA LEU A 10 25.16 19.33 -20.69
C LEU A 10 25.43 17.85 -20.42
N LEU A 11 26.67 17.40 -20.61
CA LEU A 11 27.09 16.02 -20.31
C LEU A 11 26.99 15.69 -18.82
N ILE A 12 27.33 16.65 -17.94
CA ILE A 12 27.15 16.51 -16.49
C ILE A 12 25.66 16.45 -16.15
N LEU A 13 24.82 17.27 -16.78
CA LEU A 13 23.37 17.27 -16.53
C LEU A 13 22.71 15.97 -16.98
N LEU A 14 23.11 15.43 -18.13
CA LEU A 14 22.66 14.14 -18.64
C LEU A 14 23.16 12.98 -17.78
N SER A 15 24.41 13.01 -17.30
CA SER A 15 24.93 11.96 -16.42
C SER A 15 24.25 11.97 -15.06
N VAL A 16 23.98 13.15 -14.49
CA VAL A 16 23.20 13.29 -13.25
C VAL A 16 21.76 12.81 -13.46
N LEU A 17 21.12 13.14 -14.58
CA LEU A 17 19.77 12.65 -14.90
C LEU A 17 19.74 11.12 -15.05
N LEU A 18 20.72 10.52 -15.72
CA LEU A 18 20.87 9.07 -15.85
C LEU A 18 21.13 8.39 -14.50
N LEU A 19 21.92 9.01 -13.62
CA LEU A 19 22.13 8.53 -12.26
C LEU A 19 20.83 8.58 -11.44
N ILE A 20 20.03 9.65 -11.56
CA ILE A 20 18.73 9.77 -10.89
C ILE A 20 17.75 8.70 -11.39
N ILE A 21 17.67 8.47 -12.71
CA ILE A 21 16.82 7.42 -13.30
C ILE A 21 17.30 6.02 -12.90
N ALA A 22 18.61 5.79 -12.83
CA ALA A 22 19.17 4.50 -12.41
C ALA A 22 18.90 4.19 -10.93
N THR A 23 18.70 5.21 -10.08
CA THR A 23 18.37 5.02 -8.66
C THR A 23 16.89 4.74 -8.37
N CYS A 24 16.03 4.65 -9.40
CA CYS A 24 14.60 4.45 -9.21
C CYS A 24 14.24 3.08 -8.58
N ASP A 25 15.12 2.08 -8.66
CA ASP A 25 14.76 0.69 -8.35
C ASP A 25 15.41 0.08 -7.08
N ALA A 26 16.14 0.85 -6.25
CA ALA A 26 16.82 0.23 -5.09
C ALA A 26 16.88 1.03 -3.77
N GLY A 27 16.44 2.30 -3.74
CA GLY A 27 16.48 3.11 -2.53
C GLY A 27 15.08 3.49 -2.07
N CYS A 28 14.67 3.01 -0.89
CA CYS A 28 13.50 3.57 -0.22
C CYS A 28 13.85 4.99 0.26
N LEU A 29 13.60 6.00 -0.58
CA LEU A 29 13.92 7.40 -0.27
C LEU A 29 13.00 8.00 0.81
N TRP A 30 11.95 7.28 1.20
CA TRP A 30 10.93 7.72 2.14
C TRP A 30 10.63 6.65 3.18
N LYS A 31 9.51 6.80 3.89
CA LYS A 31 9.09 5.92 4.98
C LYS A 31 8.72 4.54 4.42
N PRO A 32 9.48 3.48 4.77
CA PRO A 32 9.08 2.10 4.51
C PRO A 32 7.75 1.84 5.21
N THR A 33 6.82 1.21 4.51
CA THR A 33 5.50 0.88 5.04
C THR A 33 5.21 -0.58 4.77
N ARG A 34 4.79 -1.29 5.82
CA ARG A 34 4.34 -2.68 5.75
C ARG A 34 2.88 -2.76 6.14
N LEU A 35 2.06 -3.36 5.27
CA LEU A 35 0.68 -3.72 5.58
C LEU A 35 0.63 -5.22 5.77
N ASN A 36 0.09 -5.65 6.90
CA ASN A 36 -0.25 -7.03 7.18
C ASN A 36 -1.77 -7.14 7.17
N ILE A 37 -2.31 -8.08 6.42
CA ILE A 37 -3.75 -8.29 6.26
C ILE A 37 -4.07 -9.73 6.68
N ASN A 38 -4.63 -9.87 7.87
CA ASN A 38 -4.93 -11.14 8.50
C ASN A 38 -6.38 -11.57 8.21
N ASN A 39 -6.56 -12.84 7.87
CA ASN A 39 -7.89 -13.41 7.66
C ASN A 39 -8.46 -13.95 8.98
N ASP A 40 -9.46 -13.26 9.54
CA ASP A 40 -10.22 -13.67 10.72
C ASP A 40 -11.73 -13.84 10.39
N LEU A 41 -12.02 -14.43 9.23
CA LEU A 41 -13.39 -14.79 8.83
C LEU A 41 -13.92 -16.00 9.61
N GLY A 42 -13.03 -16.76 10.24
CA GLY A 42 -13.33 -18.00 10.97
C GLY A 42 -12.84 -19.26 10.25
N PRO A 43 -12.90 -20.42 10.95
CA PRO A 43 -12.30 -21.66 10.48
C PRO A 43 -12.89 -22.13 9.14
N GLY A 44 -12.02 -22.52 8.22
CA GLY A 44 -12.40 -23.06 6.91
C GLY A 44 -12.85 -22.02 5.88
N LEU A 45 -12.76 -20.73 6.18
CA LEU A 45 -13.04 -19.65 5.23
C LEU A 45 -11.74 -19.04 4.71
N ASP A 46 -11.45 -19.32 3.45
CA ASP A 46 -10.34 -18.72 2.73
C ASP A 46 -10.74 -17.36 2.16
N LEU A 47 -9.87 -16.37 2.36
CA LEU A 47 -10.02 -15.03 1.83
C LEU A 47 -9.24 -14.94 0.51
N THR A 48 -9.93 -14.70 -0.60
CA THR A 48 -9.28 -14.29 -1.85
C THR A 48 -9.10 -12.78 -1.84
N ILE A 49 -7.87 -12.30 -1.97
CA ILE A 49 -7.52 -10.89 -1.96
C ILE A 49 -6.84 -10.49 -3.27
N HIS A 50 -7.25 -9.37 -3.86
CA HIS A 50 -6.61 -8.79 -5.04
C HIS A 50 -6.41 -7.30 -4.81
N CYS A 51 -5.16 -6.89 -4.61
CA CYS A 51 -4.80 -5.51 -4.30
C CYS A 51 -4.14 -4.81 -5.48
N LYS A 52 -4.42 -3.52 -5.62
CA LYS A 52 -3.86 -2.65 -6.65
C LYS A 52 -3.50 -1.29 -6.07
N SER A 53 -2.49 -0.67 -6.67
CA SER A 53 -2.18 0.75 -6.54
C SER A 53 -2.56 1.46 -7.86
N LYS A 54 -2.27 2.76 -7.97
CA LYS A 54 -2.41 3.47 -9.25
C LYS A 54 -1.54 2.86 -10.36
N ASN A 55 -0.33 2.40 -10.02
CA ASN A 55 0.68 1.98 -10.99
C ASN A 55 0.93 0.46 -10.97
N ASP A 56 0.55 -0.22 -9.89
CA ASP A 56 0.95 -1.59 -9.63
C ASP A 56 -0.27 -2.47 -9.41
N ASP A 57 -0.30 -3.62 -10.08
CA ASP A 57 -1.24 -4.68 -9.80
C ASP A 57 -0.49 -5.78 -9.03
N LEU A 58 -0.86 -5.99 -7.76
CA LEU A 58 -0.19 -6.96 -6.89
C LEU A 58 -0.71 -8.39 -7.13
N GLY A 59 -1.70 -8.55 -8.01
CA GLY A 59 -2.30 -9.83 -8.34
C GLY A 59 -3.24 -10.36 -7.26
N GLN A 60 -3.80 -11.54 -7.56
CA GLN A 60 -4.73 -12.24 -6.68
C GLN A 60 -3.98 -13.28 -5.83
N HIS A 61 -4.30 -13.31 -4.54
CA HIS A 61 -3.75 -14.23 -3.56
C HIS A 61 -4.87 -14.88 -2.75
N VAL A 62 -4.63 -16.09 -2.24
CA VAL A 62 -5.53 -16.76 -1.31
C VAL A 62 -4.88 -16.77 0.07
N VAL A 63 -5.61 -16.26 1.05
CA VAL A 63 -5.20 -16.18 2.46
C VAL A 63 -6.05 -17.17 3.24
N PRO A 64 -5.47 -18.30 3.68
CA PRO A 64 -6.20 -19.29 4.46
C PRO A 64 -6.74 -18.70 5.77
N SER A 65 -7.72 -19.36 6.40
CA SER A 65 -8.18 -19.00 7.75
C SER A 65 -7.01 -18.85 8.73
N GLY A 66 -6.90 -17.70 9.40
CA GLY A 66 -5.79 -17.37 10.31
C GLY A 66 -4.48 -17.02 9.61
N GLY A 67 -4.45 -17.01 8.28
CA GLY A 67 -3.32 -16.61 7.47
C GLY A 67 -3.17 -15.08 7.37
N GLU A 68 -2.07 -14.67 6.73
CA GLU A 68 -1.71 -13.27 6.53
C GLU A 68 -1.24 -13.04 5.09
N TYR A 69 -1.59 -11.87 4.55
CA TYR A 69 -1.03 -11.33 3.31
C TYR A 69 -0.31 -10.02 3.60
N THR A 70 0.91 -9.88 3.07
CA THR A 70 1.76 -8.71 3.34
C THR A 70 2.01 -7.90 2.09
N ILE A 71 1.93 -6.57 2.21
CA ILE A 71 2.32 -5.61 1.18
C ILE A 71 3.42 -4.72 1.75
N ASP A 72 4.60 -4.76 1.14
CA ASP A 72 5.72 -3.89 1.46
C ASP A 72 5.90 -2.84 0.36
N PHE A 73 5.97 -1.57 0.75
CA PHE A 73 6.19 -0.47 -0.18
C PHE A 73 6.86 0.73 0.48
N CYS A 74 7.33 1.67 -0.35
CA CYS A 74 7.80 2.97 0.09
C CYS A 74 6.74 4.02 -0.21
N SER A 75 6.22 4.66 0.84
CA SER A 75 5.27 5.76 0.67
C SER A 75 5.85 6.85 -0.22
N ASN A 76 5.04 7.40 -1.14
CA ASN A 76 5.53 8.42 -2.06
C ASN A 76 5.68 9.80 -1.36
N PHE A 77 6.58 10.64 -1.86
CA PHE A 77 6.80 12.00 -1.34
C PHE A 77 5.51 12.82 -1.25
N TRP A 78 4.63 12.66 -2.24
CA TRP A 78 3.41 13.43 -2.39
C TRP A 78 2.24 12.96 -1.52
N ARG A 79 2.45 11.97 -0.63
CA ARG A 79 1.42 11.36 0.23
C ARG A 79 0.13 11.04 -0.52
N SER A 80 0.27 10.46 -1.70
CA SER A 80 -0.83 10.08 -2.58
C SER A 80 -0.87 8.57 -2.86
N THR A 81 -0.04 7.79 -2.16
CA THR A 81 -0.07 6.33 -2.26
C THR A 81 -1.43 5.82 -1.76
N LEU A 82 -2.08 5.01 -2.60
CA LEU A 82 -3.34 4.35 -2.33
C LEU A 82 -3.19 2.87 -2.71
N PHE A 83 -3.55 1.98 -1.79
CA PHE A 83 -3.75 0.57 -2.09
C PHE A 83 -5.20 0.20 -1.80
N PHE A 84 -5.88 -0.25 -2.84
CA PHE A 84 -7.26 -0.71 -2.77
C PHE A 84 -7.32 -2.20 -3.10
N CYS A 85 -8.10 -2.94 -2.32
CA CYS A 85 -8.19 -4.38 -2.44
C CYS A 85 -9.63 -4.83 -2.63
N GLY A 86 -9.83 -5.75 -3.57
CA GLY A 86 -11.00 -6.60 -3.62
C GLY A 86 -10.79 -7.80 -2.71
N LEU A 87 -11.78 -8.09 -1.86
CA LEU A 87 -11.76 -9.17 -0.89
C LEU A 87 -12.99 -10.05 -1.14
N SER A 88 -12.78 -11.35 -1.34
CA SER A 88 -13.86 -12.28 -1.65
C SER A 88 -13.77 -13.55 -0.84
N TRP A 89 -14.91 -13.99 -0.32
CA TRP A 89 -15.08 -15.29 0.33
C TRP A 89 -16.54 -15.73 0.18
N SER A 90 -16.77 -17.05 0.14
CA SER A 90 -18.13 -17.62 0.03
C SER A 90 -19.00 -17.01 -1.08
N GLY A 91 -18.39 -16.63 -2.22
CA GLY A 91 -19.08 -16.00 -3.36
C GLY A 91 -19.52 -14.55 -3.15
N LYS A 92 -19.16 -13.92 -2.03
CA LYS A 92 -19.38 -12.48 -1.78
C LYS A 92 -18.12 -11.69 -2.09
N PHE A 93 -18.31 -10.48 -2.63
CA PHE A 93 -17.23 -9.54 -2.94
C PHE A 93 -17.39 -8.27 -2.11
N HIS A 94 -16.28 -7.85 -1.52
CA HIS A 94 -16.11 -6.65 -0.72
C HIS A 94 -14.93 -5.84 -1.27
N TRP A 95 -14.95 -4.53 -1.06
CA TRP A 95 -13.86 -3.63 -1.44
C TRP A 95 -13.48 -2.77 -0.26
N PHE A 96 -12.17 -2.54 -0.09
CA PHE A 96 -11.65 -1.61 0.88
C PHE A 96 -10.30 -1.03 0.47
N ASP A 97 -10.04 0.21 0.89
CA ASP A 97 -8.77 0.88 0.72
C ASP A 97 -7.88 0.60 1.94
N VAL A 98 -7.11 -0.48 1.84
CA VAL A 98 -6.22 -0.98 2.91
C VAL A 98 -5.08 -0.02 3.24
N TYR A 99 -4.77 0.92 2.34
CA TYR A 99 -3.92 2.05 2.65
C TYR A 99 -4.33 3.28 1.87
N ASP A 100 -4.63 4.36 2.59
CA ASP A 100 -4.83 5.69 2.04
C ASP A 100 -3.84 6.62 2.74
N ALA A 101 -2.88 7.17 1.99
CA ALA A 101 -1.85 8.05 2.55
C ALA A 101 -2.44 9.25 3.34
N SER A 102 -3.62 9.76 2.99
CA SER A 102 -4.27 10.85 3.73
C SER A 102 -4.72 10.42 5.13
N ARG A 103 -5.19 9.16 5.25
CA ARG A 103 -5.63 8.54 6.51
C ARG A 103 -4.45 7.98 7.32
N ASP A 104 -3.49 7.36 6.64
CA ASP A 104 -2.56 6.40 7.24
C ASP A 104 -1.11 6.88 7.31
N SER A 105 -0.66 7.84 6.49
CA SER A 105 0.78 8.17 6.40
C SER A 105 1.42 8.60 7.73
N SER A 106 0.65 9.28 8.58
CA SER A 106 1.09 9.73 9.92
C SER A 106 1.02 8.61 10.98
N ARG A 107 0.19 7.58 10.76
CA ARG A 107 -0.10 6.52 11.73
C ARG A 107 0.66 5.22 11.43
N CYS A 108 0.90 4.97 10.15
CA CYS A 108 1.27 3.68 9.62
C CYS A 108 2.76 3.61 9.27
N GLY A 109 3.53 2.83 10.02
CA GLY A 109 4.84 2.31 9.57
C GLY A 109 4.73 0.81 9.35
N ASN A 110 4.20 0.10 10.35
CA ASN A 110 3.68 -1.25 10.23
C ASN A 110 2.20 -1.20 10.61
N CYS A 111 1.30 -1.48 9.68
CA CYS A 111 -0.14 -1.55 9.95
C CYS A 111 -0.62 -2.97 9.89
N ASN A 112 -1.40 -3.35 10.90
CA ASN A 112 -2.02 -4.67 10.96
C ASN A 112 -3.52 -4.51 10.76
N TRP A 113 -4.03 -5.13 9.70
CA TRP A 113 -5.44 -5.22 9.38
C TRP A 113 -5.94 -6.61 9.70
N THR A 114 -7.04 -6.71 10.44
CA THR A 114 -7.79 -7.94 10.65
C THR A 114 -9.08 -7.87 9.86
N ILE A 115 -9.29 -8.84 8.98
CA ILE A 115 -10.49 -8.92 8.14
C ILE A 115 -11.56 -9.73 8.85
N HIS A 116 -12.63 -9.07 9.26
CA HIS A 116 -13.86 -9.71 9.73
C HIS A 116 -14.95 -9.58 8.67
N ALA A 117 -16.00 -10.40 8.77
CA ALA A 117 -17.12 -10.34 7.84
C ALA A 117 -17.83 -8.97 7.82
N THR A 118 -17.85 -8.27 8.96
CA THR A 118 -18.45 -6.93 9.12
C THR A 118 -17.62 -5.79 8.53
N GLY A 119 -16.31 -6.00 8.37
CA GLY A 119 -15.38 -4.96 7.93
C GLY A 119 -13.94 -5.23 8.37
N PRO A 120 -12.98 -4.48 7.81
CA PRO A 120 -11.59 -4.50 8.23
C PRO A 120 -11.38 -3.66 9.49
N CYS A 121 -10.57 -4.16 10.42
CA CYS A 121 -10.16 -3.44 11.61
C CYS A 121 -8.63 -3.25 11.62
N MET A 122 -8.16 -2.04 11.92
CA MET A 122 -6.74 -1.72 12.04
C MET A 122 -6.34 -1.61 13.51
N ASP A 123 -5.24 -2.27 13.83
CA ASP A 123 -4.48 -2.07 15.05
C ASP A 123 -3.34 -1.11 14.76
N TYR A 124 -3.28 0.02 15.47
CA TYR A 124 -2.11 0.89 15.42
C TYR A 124 -1.80 1.51 16.78
N TYR A 125 -0.54 1.89 16.98
CA TYR A 125 -0.11 2.59 18.18
C TYR A 125 -0.16 4.09 17.95
N ASN A 126 -0.89 4.82 18.80
CA ASN A 126 -0.64 6.25 19.00
C ASN A 126 0.47 6.43 20.07
N TYR A 127 0.91 7.65 20.35
CA TYR A 127 2.01 7.91 21.29
C TYR A 127 1.74 7.41 22.74
N TYR A 128 0.48 7.19 23.13
CA TYR A 128 0.06 6.86 24.50
C TYR A 128 -0.62 5.49 24.62
N THR A 129 -1.33 5.01 23.58
CA THR A 129 -2.21 3.83 23.64
C THR A 129 -2.26 3.08 22.30
N LYS A 130 -2.57 1.78 22.38
CA LYS A 130 -2.98 0.98 21.21
C LYS A 130 -4.43 1.31 20.89
N GLU A 131 -4.70 1.74 19.66
CA GLU A 131 -6.06 1.95 19.15
C GLU A 131 -6.48 0.77 18.27
N PHE A 132 -7.78 0.47 18.34
CA PHE A 132 -8.46 -0.53 17.53
C PHE A 132 -9.59 0.16 16.79
N VAL A 133 -9.49 0.26 15.46
CA VAL A 133 -10.47 1.01 14.65
C VAL A 133 -10.99 0.14 13.53
N CYS A 134 -12.30 -0.08 13.51
CA CYS A 134 -12.98 -0.82 12.46
C CYS A 134 -13.65 0.13 11.47
N TYR A 135 -13.60 -0.24 10.19
CA TYR A 135 -14.22 0.51 9.11
C TYR A 135 -15.33 -0.34 8.47
N PRO A 136 -16.41 0.29 7.97
CA PRO A 136 -17.31 -0.41 7.08
C PRO A 136 -16.59 -0.75 5.77
N TRP A 137 -17.10 -1.75 5.06
CA TRP A 137 -16.72 -1.98 3.67
C TRP A 137 -17.06 -0.76 2.82
N ASN A 138 -16.26 -0.48 1.79
CA ASN A 138 -16.57 0.60 0.87
C ASN A 138 -17.82 0.23 0.03
N ASP A 139 -18.75 1.17 -0.10
CA ASP A 139 -19.97 0.97 -0.90
C ASP A 139 -19.66 0.98 -2.39
N LYS A 140 -20.33 0.11 -3.16
CA LYS A 140 -20.22 0.07 -4.63
C LYS A 140 -20.74 1.34 -5.32
N ALA A 141 -21.41 2.23 -4.60
CA ALA A 141 -22.12 3.39 -5.15
C ALA A 141 -21.20 4.45 -5.79
N TYR A 142 -19.89 4.41 -5.55
CA TYR A 142 -18.94 5.39 -6.10
C TYR A 142 -18.17 4.92 -7.36
N LEU A 143 -18.47 3.73 -7.89
CA LEU A 143 -17.81 3.16 -9.08
C LEU A 143 -18.78 2.94 -10.25
N GLN A 144 -19.85 3.74 -10.35
CA GLN A 144 -20.68 3.88 -11.55
C GLN A 144 -20.54 5.27 -12.15
#